data_AF-A0A438XPM3-F1
#
_entry.id   AF-A0A438XPM3-F1
#
_cell.length_a   1.000
_cell.length_b   1.000
_cell.length_c   1.000
_cell.angle_alpha   90.00
_cell.angle_beta   90.00
_cell.angle_gamma   90.00
#
_symmetry.space_group_name_H-M   'P 1'
#
loop_
_entity.id
_entity.type
_entity.pdbx_description
1 polymer ?
#
loop_
_entity_poly.entity_id
_entity_poly.type
_entity_poly.pdbx_seq_one_letter_code
_entity_poly.pdbx_strand_id
1 'polypeptide(L)'
;MFLRSYPKLRYALCLPLLTETCYSEERTLNKVTTQAKRIFTYNNEFKVTSKELDQRQSNEVKDLFRTNPDVNVGGGSVMGQKIYVRGIEDRLLRVTVDGA
;
A
#
# COMPACT_ATOMS: atom_id res chain seq x y z
N MET A 1 25.68 66.65 65.10
CA MET A 1 24.93 67.88 64.78
C MET A 1 24.62 67.84 63.28
N PHE A 2 23.33 67.81 62.92
CA PHE A 2 22.74 68.04 61.57
C PHE A 2 23.00 66.99 60.47
N LEU A 3 22.03 66.14 60.10
CA LEU A 3 20.78 66.35 59.31
C LEU A 3 20.97 66.01 57.81
N ARG A 4 20.39 64.87 57.41
CA ARG A 4 19.39 64.68 56.31
C ARG A 4 19.78 65.09 54.86
N SER A 5 19.81 64.10 53.93
CA SER A 5 19.15 64.13 52.60
C SER A 5 19.70 63.08 51.60
N TYR A 6 18.83 62.20 51.07
CA TYR A 6 18.93 61.60 49.72
C TYR A 6 18.43 62.66 48.69
N PRO A 7 18.52 62.55 47.33
CA PRO A 7 18.61 61.33 46.50
C PRO A 7 19.33 61.50 45.11
N LYS A 8 19.17 60.47 44.25
CA LYS A 8 19.31 60.46 42.77
C LYS A 8 20.77 60.33 42.31
N LEU A 9 21.14 59.45 41.39
CA LEU A 9 20.58 59.32 40.06
C LEU A 9 21.40 58.21 39.34
N ARG A 10 20.74 57.21 38.74
CA ARG A 10 21.21 56.39 37.59
C ARG A 10 22.47 55.53 37.85
N TYR A 11 22.53 54.24 37.53
CA TYR A 11 22.12 53.58 36.29
C TYR A 11 21.66 52.15 36.61
N ALA A 12 20.38 51.87 36.39
CA ALA A 12 19.92 50.51 36.22
C ALA A 12 20.48 50.03 34.88
N LEU A 13 21.52 49.19 34.93
CA LEU A 13 22.03 48.52 33.75
C LEU A 13 20.99 47.46 33.35
N CYS A 14 20.35 47.76 32.24
CA CYS A 14 19.29 47.05 31.56
C CYS A 14 19.71 45.61 31.20
N LEU A 15 18.85 44.66 31.59
CA LEU A 15 18.52 43.35 31.00
C LEU A 15 19.64 42.50 30.35
N PRO A 16 19.93 41.30 30.87
CA PRO A 16 20.11 40.15 30.01
C PRO A 16 18.73 39.54 29.70
N LEU A 17 18.47 39.46 28.40
CA LEU A 17 17.80 38.36 27.73
C LEU A 17 16.36 38.04 28.16
N LEU A 18 15.42 38.49 27.32
CA LEU A 18 14.54 37.62 26.56
C LEU A 18 14.54 36.15 27.03
N THR A 19 13.73 35.85 28.05
CA THR A 19 13.34 34.48 28.37
C THR A 19 11.85 34.38 28.13
N GLU A 20 11.48 34.32 26.85
CA GLU A 20 10.22 33.67 26.50
C GLU A 20 10.41 32.19 26.80
N THR A 21 9.83 31.73 27.91
CA THR A 21 9.69 30.30 28.14
C THR A 21 8.69 29.78 27.11
N CYS A 22 9.19 29.25 25.99
CA CYS A 22 8.38 28.49 25.05
C CYS A 22 7.88 27.23 25.76
N TYR A 23 6.62 27.23 26.17
CA TYR A 23 5.95 26.04 26.68
C TYR A 23 5.50 25.21 25.47
N SER A 24 6.23 24.15 25.17
CA SER A 24 5.82 23.13 24.21
C SER A 24 5.16 21.98 24.97
N GLU A 25 3.85 21.82 24.80
CA GLU A 25 3.11 20.70 25.39
C GLU A 25 3.46 19.42 24.60
N GLU A 26 4.19 18.51 25.23
CA GLU A 26 4.57 17.23 24.64
C GLU A 26 3.32 16.34 24.51
N ARG A 27 2.70 16.37 23.34
CA ARG A 27 1.58 15.48 23.01
C ARG A 27 2.12 14.19 22.45
N THR A 28 1.97 13.11 23.22
CA THR A 28 2.30 11.76 22.77
C THR A 28 1.18 11.24 21.87
N LEU A 29 1.53 10.89 20.64
CA LEU A 29 0.58 10.34 19.67
C LEU A 29 0.28 8.88 20.02
N ASN A 30 -0.99 8.48 19.94
CA ASN A 30 -1.37 7.07 20.05
C ASN A 30 -0.79 6.24 18.91
N LYS A 31 -0.49 4.97 19.17
CA LYS A 31 0.01 4.03 18.15
C LYS A 31 -1.01 3.88 17.02
N VAL A 32 -0.60 4.24 15.81
CA VAL A 32 -1.36 3.97 14.59
C VAL A 32 -0.91 2.62 14.05
N THR A 33 -1.80 1.63 14.08
CA THR A 33 -1.58 0.35 13.41
C THR A 33 -2.01 0.47 11.95
N THR A 34 -1.05 0.35 11.03
CA THR A 34 -1.35 0.25 9.60
C THR A 34 -1.69 -1.21 9.27
N GLN A 35 -2.93 -1.47 8.88
CA GLN A 35 -3.28 -2.75 8.29
C GLN A 35 -2.88 -2.73 6.83
N ALA A 36 -1.86 -3.50 6.46
CA ALA A 36 -1.44 -3.64 5.08
C ALA A 36 -2.45 -4.50 4.31
N LYS A 37 -3.39 -3.86 3.61
CA LYS A 37 -4.21 -4.53 2.60
C LYS A 37 -3.42 -4.54 1.28
N ARG A 38 -3.02 -5.73 0.81
CA ARG A 38 -2.46 -5.87 -0.55
C ARG A 38 -3.57 -5.62 -1.57
N ILE A 39 -3.60 -4.42 -2.14
CA ILE A 39 -4.48 -4.07 -3.25
C ILE A 39 -3.72 -4.44 -4.53
N PHE A 40 -4.18 -5.47 -5.24
CA PHE A 40 -3.70 -5.77 -6.59
C PHE A 40 -4.62 -5.07 -7.58
N THR A 41 -4.09 -4.08 -8.29
CA THR A 41 -4.80 -3.46 -9.41
C THR A 41 -4.55 -4.30 -10.65
N TYR A 42 -5.60 -4.94 -11.17
CA TYR A 42 -5.53 -5.69 -12.41
C TYR A 42 -5.80 -4.74 -13.58
N ASN A 43 -4.82 -4.55 -14.46
CA ASN A 43 -4.96 -3.70 -15.65
C ASN A 43 -5.61 -4.46 -16.83
N ASN A 44 -5.62 -5.79 -16.78
CA ASN A 44 -6.20 -6.64 -17.81
C ASN A 44 -6.89 -7.82 -17.11
N GLU A 45 -8.21 -7.86 -17.14
CA GLU A 45 -9.03 -8.92 -16.55
C GLU A 45 -9.75 -9.66 -17.67
N PHE A 46 -9.64 -10.99 -17.65
CA PHE A 46 -10.44 -11.85 -18.50
C PHE A 46 -11.25 -12.78 -17.61
N LYS A 47 -12.57 -12.75 -17.77
CA LYS A 47 -13.50 -13.54 -16.97
C LYS A 47 -14.39 -14.34 -17.89
N VAL A 48 -14.40 -15.65 -17.69
CA VAL A 48 -15.33 -16.56 -18.34
C VAL A 48 -16.49 -16.83 -17.38
N THR A 49 -17.71 -16.59 -17.85
CA THR A 49 -18.91 -16.85 -17.04
C THR A 49 -19.40 -18.29 -17.22
N SER A 50 -20.15 -18.82 -16.26
CA SER A 50 -20.73 -20.18 -16.36
C SER A 50 -21.57 -20.37 -17.64
N LYS A 51 -22.40 -19.39 -17.99
CA LYS A 51 -23.19 -19.41 -19.23
C LYS A 51 -22.32 -19.55 -20.48
N GLU A 52 -21.18 -18.88 -20.49
CA GLU A 52 -20.23 -18.92 -21.60
C GLU A 52 -19.46 -20.26 -21.65
N LEU A 53 -19.14 -20.83 -20.48
CA LEU A 53 -18.62 -22.20 -20.39
C LEU A 53 -19.62 -23.21 -20.96
N ASP A 54 -20.90 -23.11 -20.58
CA ASP A 54 -21.97 -23.99 -21.05
C ASP A 54 -22.16 -23.88 -22.56
N GLN A 55 -22.04 -22.68 -23.13
CA GLN A 55 -22.13 -22.48 -24.58
C GLN A 55 -20.92 -23.05 -25.33
N ARG A 56 -19.72 -22.94 -24.73
CA ARG A 56 -18.48 -23.42 -25.34
C ARG A 56 -18.34 -24.93 -25.29
N GLN A 57 -18.97 -25.60 -24.32
CA GLN A 57 -18.81 -27.04 -24.09
C GLN A 57 -17.33 -27.46 -24.08
N SER A 58 -16.47 -26.65 -23.45
CA SER A 58 -15.02 -26.90 -23.41
C SER A 58 -14.69 -28.02 -22.44
N ASN A 59 -13.95 -29.01 -22.91
CA ASN A 59 -13.44 -30.11 -22.10
C ASN A 59 -12.01 -29.84 -21.57
N GLU A 60 -11.34 -28.81 -22.08
CA GLU A 60 -9.95 -28.49 -21.79
C GLU A 60 -9.79 -27.00 -21.44
N VAL A 61 -8.81 -26.69 -20.58
CA VAL A 61 -8.46 -25.30 -20.23
C VAL A 61 -7.93 -24.56 -21.47
N LYS A 62 -7.28 -25.28 -22.39
CA LYS A 62 -6.86 -24.75 -23.70
C LYS A 62 -8.00 -24.12 -24.50
N ASP A 63 -9.18 -24.72 -24.44
CA ASP A 63 -10.33 -24.22 -25.21
C ASP A 63 -10.93 -22.96 -24.57
N LEU A 64 -10.82 -22.82 -23.25
CA LEU A 64 -11.28 -21.63 -22.51
C LEU A 64 -10.52 -20.36 -22.89
N PHE A 65 -9.21 -20.50 -23.11
CA PHE A 65 -8.32 -19.39 -23.43
C PHE A 65 -8.06 -19.23 -24.93
N ARG A 66 -8.72 -20.01 -25.79
CA ARG A 66 -8.49 -20.00 -27.25
C ARG A 66 -8.74 -18.64 -27.91
N THR A 67 -9.63 -17.84 -27.35
CA THR A 67 -9.94 -16.47 -27.84
C THR A 67 -9.00 -15.41 -27.27
N ASN A 68 -8.14 -15.76 -26.31
CA ASN A 68 -7.26 -14.82 -25.62
C ASN A 68 -5.80 -15.06 -26.03
N PRO A 69 -5.19 -14.18 -26.85
CA PRO A 69 -3.80 -14.35 -27.29
C PRO A 69 -2.77 -14.09 -26.18
N ASP A 70 -3.14 -13.45 -25.06
CA ASP A 70 -2.23 -13.22 -23.93
C ASP A 70 -1.95 -14.52 -23.15
N VAL A 71 -2.80 -15.54 -23.30
CA VAL A 71 -2.72 -16.80 -22.56
C VAL A 71 -2.57 -17.95 -23.55
N ASN A 72 -1.49 -18.70 -23.42
CA ASN A 72 -1.24 -19.92 -24.18
C ASN A 72 -1.31 -21.13 -23.24
N VAL A 73 -1.98 -22.19 -23.66
CA VAL A 73 -2.05 -23.45 -22.91
C VAL A 73 -1.36 -24.54 -23.73
N GLY A 74 -0.19 -24.96 -23.25
CA GLY A 74 0.56 -26.07 -23.81
C GLY A 74 0.22 -27.40 -23.12
N GLY A 75 0.71 -28.50 -23.67
CA GLY A 75 0.48 -29.86 -23.14
C GLY A 75 -0.42 -30.69 -24.05
N GLY A 76 -0.04 -31.96 -24.26
CA GLY A 76 -0.72 -32.87 -25.19
C GLY A 76 -1.86 -33.69 -24.58
N SER A 77 -2.07 -33.61 -23.27
CA SER A 77 -3.11 -34.36 -22.55
C SER A 77 -3.92 -33.42 -21.67
N VAL A 78 -5.20 -33.75 -21.48
CA VAL A 78 -6.16 -33.00 -20.64
C VAL A 78 -5.61 -32.78 -19.22
N MET A 79 -4.87 -33.75 -18.67
CA MET A 79 -4.32 -33.69 -17.31
C MET A 79 -2.92 -33.05 -17.24
N GLY A 80 -2.30 -32.75 -18.38
CA GLY A 80 -0.91 -32.29 -18.47
C GLY A 80 -0.78 -30.88 -19.04
N GLN A 81 -1.77 -30.03 -18.79
CA GLN A 81 -1.84 -28.69 -19.37
C GLN A 81 -0.98 -27.70 -18.58
N LYS A 82 -0.14 -26.95 -19.29
CA LYS A 82 0.72 -25.89 -18.75
C LYS A 82 0.23 -24.55 -19.27
N ILE A 83 -0.06 -23.63 -18.36
CA ILE A 83 -0.56 -22.31 -18.71
C ILE A 83 0.62 -21.35 -18.80
N TYR A 84 0.64 -20.55 -19.85
CA TYR A 84 1.61 -19.49 -20.08
C TYR A 84 0.89 -18.17 -20.26
N VAL A 85 1.19 -17.18 -19.41
CA VAL A 85 0.66 -15.82 -19.57
C VAL A 85 1.79 -14.94 -20.07
N ARG A 86 1.68 -14.45 -21.31
CA ARG A 86 2.71 -13.62 -21.96
C ARG A 86 4.13 -14.23 -21.89
N GLY A 87 4.21 -15.55 -22.01
CA GLY A 87 5.48 -16.31 -21.95
C GLY A 87 5.93 -16.73 -20.54
N ILE A 88 5.22 -16.33 -19.48
CA ILE A 88 5.52 -16.75 -18.11
C ILE A 88 4.71 -18.00 -17.76
N GLU A 89 5.40 -19.06 -17.33
CA GLU A 89 4.79 -20.35 -16.92
C GLU A 89 4.00 -20.24 -15.62
N ASP A 90 2.93 -21.04 -15.50
CA ASP A 90 2.05 -21.19 -14.33
C ASP A 90 2.77 -21.32 -12.99
N ARG A 91 3.91 -22.01 -12.93
CA ARG A 91 4.74 -22.17 -11.72
C ARG A 91 5.27 -20.86 -11.14
N LEU A 92 5.39 -19.82 -11.97
CA LEU A 92 5.85 -18.49 -11.58
C LEU A 92 4.67 -17.55 -11.29
N LEU A 93 3.43 -18.02 -11.51
CA LEU A 93 2.21 -17.26 -11.33
C LEU A 93 1.50 -17.72 -10.05
N ARG A 94 0.76 -16.80 -9.42
CA ARG A 94 -0.20 -17.17 -8.39
C ARG A 94 -1.46 -17.68 -9.07
N VAL A 95 -1.56 -19.00 -9.20
CA VAL A 95 -2.77 -19.68 -9.65
C VAL A 95 -3.53 -20.17 -8.42
N THR A 96 -4.83 -19.91 -8.39
CA THR A 96 -5.72 -20.28 -7.30
C THR A 96 -6.88 -21.03 -7.91
N VAL A 97 -7.21 -22.21 -7.37
CA VAL A 97 -8.35 -23.03 -7.81
C VAL A 97 -9.36 -23.04 -6.67
N ASP A 98 -10.60 -22.62 -6.97
CA ASP A 98 -11.68 -22.54 -5.97
C ASP A 98 -11.36 -21.71 -4.71
N GLY A 99 -10.41 -20.78 -4.81
CA GLY A 99 -9.99 -19.92 -3.69
C GLY A 99 -8.84 -20.46 -2.83
N ALA A 100 -8.27 -21.63 -3.17
CA ALA A 100 -7.08 -22.20 -2.54
C ALA A 100 -5.77 -21.83 -3.26
#